data_AF-A0A962X7W3-F1
#
_entry.id   AF-A0A962X7W3-F1
#
_cell.length_a   1.000
_cell.length_b   1.000
_cell.length_c   1.000
_cell.angle_alpha   90.00
_cell.angle_beta   90.00
_cell.angle_gamma   90.00
#
_symmetry.space_group_name_H-M   'P 1'
#
loop_
_entity.id
_entity.type
_entity.pdbx_description
1 polymer ?
#
loop_
_entity_poly.entity_id
_entity_poly.type
_entity_poly.pdbx_seq_one_letter_code
_entity_poly.pdbx_strand_id
1 'polypeptide(L)'
;MESSYRVGQIRWSGEWTPNLPTTDWQDRLAWREDGNVVALVRWETPGNQPGFRIVVIDGVARTVETSERFPGCCEALTWVGLDTLAWRAFPDQVGCYRIPGVGGIEDGRD
;
A
#
# COMPACT_ATOMS: atom_id res chain seq x y z
N MET A 1 7.89 -25.04 -11.63
CA MET A 1 8.52 -24.15 -10.64
C MET A 1 8.31 -22.73 -11.12
N GLU A 2 7.26 -22.07 -10.63
CA GLU A 2 7.00 -20.66 -10.94
C GLU A 2 7.65 -19.81 -9.83
N SER A 3 8.60 -18.97 -10.22
CA SER A 3 9.33 -18.11 -9.29
C SER A 3 8.43 -16.97 -8.80
N SER A 4 8.26 -16.87 -7.48
CA SER A 4 7.38 -15.90 -6.79
C SER A 4 7.83 -14.44 -6.84
N TYR A 5 8.76 -14.08 -7.72
CA TYR A 5 9.24 -12.71 -7.92
C TYR A 5 8.67 -12.14 -9.22
N ARG A 6 7.46 -11.58 -9.17
CA ARG A 6 6.95 -10.70 -10.23
C ARG A 6 7.26 -9.25 -9.83
N VAL A 7 8.25 -8.66 -10.50
CA VAL A 7 8.53 -7.22 -10.43
C VAL A 7 7.62 -6.53 -11.43
N GLY A 8 6.73 -5.67 -10.95
CA GLY A 8 5.90 -4.81 -11.78
C GLY A 8 6.55 -3.45 -12.02
N GLN A 9 6.27 -2.83 -13.17
CA GLN A 9 6.53 -1.41 -13.40
C GLN A 9 5.23 -0.65 -13.15
N ILE A 10 5.29 0.42 -12.36
CA ILE A 10 4.12 1.30 -12.16
C ILE A 10 4.19 2.47 -13.13
N ARG A 11 3.07 2.70 -13.83
CA ARG A 11 2.84 3.91 -14.61
C ARG A 11 1.60 4.61 -14.08
N TRP A 12 1.80 5.73 -13.41
CA TRP A 12 0.72 6.63 -13.00
C TRP A 12 0.50 7.68 -14.07
N SER A 13 -0.74 8.05 -14.34
CA SER A 13 -1.08 9.10 -15.29
C SER A 13 -2.34 9.81 -14.82
N GLY A 14 -2.24 11.12 -14.58
CA GLY A 14 -3.29 11.97 -14.06
C GLY A 14 -2.80 13.41 -13.94
N GLU A 15 -3.70 14.34 -13.58
CA GLU A 15 -3.37 15.76 -13.38
C GLU A 15 -2.24 15.97 -12.36
N TRP A 16 -2.18 15.08 -11.37
CA TRP A 16 -1.08 14.98 -10.42
C TRP A 16 -0.42 13.61 -10.52
N THR A 17 0.91 13.61 -10.51
CA THR A 17 1.73 12.40 -10.51
C THR A 17 2.65 12.42 -9.29
N PRO A 18 2.46 11.52 -8.31
CA PRO A 18 3.36 11.42 -7.18
C PRO A 18 4.76 11.01 -7.63
N ASN A 19 5.79 11.52 -6.97
CA ASN A 19 7.17 11.07 -7.19
C ASN A 19 7.37 9.69 -6.53
N LEU A 20 7.14 8.64 -7.31
CA LEU A 20 7.28 7.26 -6.88
C LEU A 20 8.54 6.63 -7.48
N PRO A 21 9.22 5.73 -6.74
CA PRO A 21 10.29 4.93 -7.32
C PRO A 21 9.75 4.11 -8.51
N THR A 22 10.55 3.95 -9.55
CA THR A 22 10.15 3.26 -10.78
C THR A 22 10.22 1.72 -10.66
N THR A 23 10.91 1.22 -9.63
CA THR A 23 11.19 -0.20 -9.42
C THR A 23 10.64 -0.69 -8.07
N ASP A 24 10.76 -2.01 -7.86
CA ASP A 24 10.46 -2.69 -6.60
C ASP A 24 8.96 -2.81 -6.28
N TRP A 25 8.09 -2.80 -7.27
CA TRP A 25 6.66 -2.98 -7.04
C TRP A 25 6.24 -4.44 -7.19
N GLN A 26 5.29 -4.84 -6.36
CA GLN A 26 4.52 -6.07 -6.54
C GLN A 26 3.34 -5.82 -7.46
N ASP A 27 2.92 -6.87 -8.15
CA ASP A 27 1.68 -6.89 -8.94
C ASP A 27 0.44 -7.00 -8.03
N ARG A 28 0.37 -6.15 -7.01
CA ARG A 28 -0.68 -6.14 -5.98
C ARG A 28 -1.09 -4.71 -5.68
N LEU A 29 -2.37 -4.45 -5.88
CA LEU A 29 -3.00 -3.18 -5.54
C LEU A 29 -4.42 -3.42 -5.04
N ALA A 30 -4.94 -2.44 -4.30
CA ALA A 30 -6.32 -2.40 -3.86
C ALA A 30 -6.85 -0.98 -3.98
N TRP A 31 -7.87 -0.79 -4.80
CA TRP A 31 -8.62 0.47 -4.85
C TRP A 31 -9.64 0.51 -3.72
N ARG A 32 -9.75 1.69 -3.09
CA ARG A 32 -10.87 1.98 -2.20
C ARG A 32 -12.15 2.11 -3.01
N GLU A 33 -13.30 1.85 -2.40
CA GLU A 33 -14.60 1.85 -3.09
C GLU A 33 -14.89 3.16 -3.84
N ASP A 34 -14.48 4.30 -3.27
CA ASP A 34 -14.64 5.63 -3.88
C ASP A 34 -13.74 5.89 -5.10
N GLY A 35 -12.80 4.98 -5.41
CA GLY A 35 -11.87 5.10 -6.56
C GLY A 35 -10.80 6.20 -6.43
N ASN A 36 -10.84 7.00 -5.36
CA ASN A 36 -9.92 8.14 -5.16
C ASN A 36 -8.61 7.76 -4.47
N VAL A 37 -8.59 6.61 -3.80
CA VAL A 37 -7.45 6.14 -3.02
C VAL A 37 -7.06 4.75 -3.49
N VAL A 38 -5.77 4.54 -3.72
CA VAL A 38 -5.21 3.24 -4.08
C VAL A 38 -4.11 2.86 -3.12
N ALA A 39 -4.11 1.61 -2.72
CA ALA A 39 -3.00 0.99 -2.01
C ALA A 39 -2.21 0.12 -2.97
N LEU A 40 -0.89 0.27 -2.94
CA LEU A 40 0.09 -0.46 -3.73
C LEU A 40 1.03 -1.20 -2.79
N VAL A 41 1.66 -2.26 -3.27
CA VAL A 41 2.65 -2.99 -2.50
C VAL A 41 4.03 -2.84 -3.13
N ARG A 42 4.99 -2.40 -2.33
CA ARG A 42 6.40 -2.27 -2.72
C ARG A 42 7.26 -3.29 -1.97
N TRP A 43 8.13 -3.99 -2.68
CA TRP A 43 9.17 -4.83 -2.10
C TRP A 43 10.16 -4.00 -1.27
N GLU A 44 10.55 -4.54 -0.13
CA GLU A 44 11.66 -4.05 0.69
C GLU A 44 12.45 -5.24 1.24
N THR A 45 13.55 -5.56 0.54
CA THR A 45 14.34 -6.78 0.76
C THR A 45 15.77 -6.53 1.24
N PRO A 46 15.99 -5.83 2.38
CA PRO A 46 17.33 -5.62 2.92
C PRO A 46 17.97 -6.95 3.30
N GLY A 47 19.24 -7.14 2.94
CA GLY A 47 19.98 -8.37 3.26
C GLY A 47 19.33 -9.64 2.71
N ASN A 48 18.61 -9.55 1.57
CA ASN A 48 17.89 -10.66 0.94
C ASN A 48 16.77 -11.25 1.82
N GLN A 49 16.25 -10.49 2.78
CA GLN A 49 15.11 -10.90 3.61
C GLN A 49 13.80 -10.43 2.99
N PRO A 50 12.82 -11.31 2.73
CA PRO A 50 11.55 -10.90 2.14
C PRO A 50 10.81 -9.93 3.05
N GLY A 51 10.34 -8.85 2.46
CA GLY A 51 9.51 -7.86 3.13
C GLY A 51 8.88 -6.92 2.13
N PHE A 52 7.87 -6.20 2.59
CA PHE A 52 7.14 -5.25 1.77
C PHE A 52 6.66 -4.06 2.61
N ARG A 53 6.33 -2.99 1.92
CA ARG A 53 5.60 -1.84 2.45
C ARG A 53 4.32 -1.65 1.66
N ILE A 54 3.31 -1.15 2.33
CA ILE A 54 2.08 -0.69 1.71
C ILE A 54 2.24 0.80 1.45
N VAL A 55 2.07 1.21 0.20
CA VAL A 55 2.10 2.61 -0.22
C VAL A 55 0.68 3.01 -0.60
N VAL A 56 0.13 3.99 0.09
CA VAL A 56 -1.21 4.50 -0.18
C VAL A 56 -1.11 5.84 -0.87
N ILE A 57 -1.80 5.99 -1.99
CA ILE A 57 -1.85 7.22 -2.77
C ILE A 57 -3.28 7.72 -2.71
N ASP A 58 -3.47 8.93 -2.21
CA ASP A 58 -4.73 9.66 -2.27
C ASP A 58 -4.64 10.69 -3.40
N GLY A 59 -5.43 10.49 -4.46
CA GLY A 59 -5.43 11.37 -5.63
C GLY A 59 -6.09 12.73 -5.37
N VAL A 60 -6.97 12.82 -4.37
CA VAL A 60 -7.72 14.04 -4.03
C VAL A 60 -6.89 14.90 -3.08
N ALA A 61 -6.40 14.31 -2.00
CA ALA A 61 -5.53 14.98 -1.04
C ALA A 61 -4.11 15.21 -1.59
N ARG A 62 -3.75 14.52 -2.69
CA ARG A 62 -2.42 14.53 -3.30
C ARG A 62 -1.32 14.12 -2.33
N THR A 63 -1.60 13.09 -1.53
CA THR A 63 -0.69 12.56 -0.52
C THR A 63 -0.21 11.15 -0.87
N VAL A 64 0.97 10.80 -0.36
CA VAL A 64 1.54 9.46 -0.46
C VAL A 64 1.99 9.05 0.93
N GLU A 65 1.30 8.06 1.49
CA GLU A 65 1.61 7.49 2.79
C GLU A 65 2.30 6.14 2.59
N THR A 66 3.31 5.85 3.40
CA THR A 66 4.03 4.57 3.33
C THR A 66 4.08 3.94 4.71
N SER A 67 3.68 2.68 4.78
CA SER A 67 3.69 1.93 6.03
C SER A 67 5.11 1.63 6.52
N GLU A 68 5.18 1.12 7.75
CA GLU A 68 6.31 0.33 8.20
C GLU A 68 6.54 -0.91 7.32
N ARG A 69 7.69 -1.56 7.50
CA ARG A 69 8.04 -2.78 6.77
C ARG A 69 7.36 -3.98 7.40
N PHE A 70 6.59 -4.72 6.61
CA PHE A 70 6.05 -6.03 6.98
C PHE A 70 6.96 -7.14 6.45
N PRO A 71 7.28 -8.17 7.26
CA PRO A 71 8.09 -9.29 6.79
C PRO A 71 7.27 -10.23 5.89
N GLY A 72 7.95 -10.86 4.94
CA GLY A 72 7.34 -11.83 4.02
C GLY A 72 6.99 -11.26 2.64
N CYS A 73 6.17 -12.02 1.90
CA CYS A 73 5.71 -11.68 0.55
C CYS A 73 4.21 -11.42 0.59
N CYS A 74 3.75 -10.22 0.20
CA CYS A 74 2.32 -9.91 0.22
C CYS A 74 1.57 -10.77 -0.78
N GLU A 75 0.56 -11.49 -0.30
CA GLU A 75 -0.28 -12.37 -1.12
C GLU A 75 -1.65 -11.76 -1.38
N ALA A 76 -2.17 -10.98 -0.43
CA ALA A 76 -3.46 -10.33 -0.52
C ALA A 76 -3.42 -8.96 0.17
N LEU A 77 -4.13 -8.00 -0.43
CA LEU A 77 -4.34 -6.66 0.08
C LEU A 77 -5.78 -6.27 -0.20
N THR A 78 -6.52 -5.81 0.81
CA THR A 78 -7.92 -5.40 0.65
C THR A 78 -8.29 -4.32 1.66
N TRP A 79 -9.26 -3.49 1.31
CA TRP A 79 -9.79 -2.46 2.21
C TRP A 79 -10.80 -3.08 3.18
N VAL A 80 -10.66 -2.79 4.47
CA VAL A 80 -11.60 -3.18 5.53
C VAL A 80 -12.10 -1.92 6.23
N GLY A 81 -12.87 -1.12 5.49
CA GLY A 81 -13.35 0.20 5.91
C GLY A 81 -12.68 1.35 5.17
N LEU A 82 -12.84 2.55 5.72
CA LEU A 82 -12.42 3.80 5.06
C LEU A 82 -10.91 4.07 5.21
N ASP A 83 -10.32 3.73 6.35
CA ASP A 83 -8.94 4.07 6.70
C ASP A 83 -8.03 2.84 6.89
N THR A 84 -8.56 1.62 6.75
CA THR A 84 -7.84 0.40 7.12
C THR A 84 -7.70 -0.57 5.95
N LEU A 85 -6.49 -1.07 5.77
CA LEU A 85 -6.13 -2.11 4.80
C LEU A 85 -5.79 -3.41 5.54
N ALA A 86 -6.49 -4.49 5.24
CA ALA A 86 -6.10 -5.83 5.64
C ALA A 86 -5.12 -6.41 4.62
N TRP A 87 -4.08 -7.09 5.12
CA TRP A 87 -3.07 -7.74 4.30
C TRP A 87 -2.79 -9.15 4.79
N ARG A 88 -2.40 -10.02 3.85
CA ARG A 88 -1.85 -11.36 4.11
C ARG A 88 -0.50 -11.50 3.42
N ALA A 89 0.45 -12.17 4.06
CA ALA A 89 1.77 -12.41 3.52
C ALA A 89 2.27 -13.83 3.80
N PHE A 90 3.07 -14.37 2.89
CA PHE A 90 3.79 -15.62 3.09
C PHE A 90 5.06 -15.40 3.93
N PRO A 91 5.41 -16.29 4.89
CA PRO A 91 4.64 -17.47 5.32
C PRO A 91 3.61 -17.13 6.42
N ASP A 92 2.32 -17.28 6.09
CA ASP A 92 1.14 -17.23 6.97
C ASP A 92 1.05 -16.06 7.98
N GLN A 93 1.39 -14.86 7.54
CA GLN A 93 1.21 -13.63 8.31
C GLN A 93 -0.03 -12.88 7.84
N VAL A 94 -0.77 -12.31 8.78
CA VAL A 94 -1.90 -11.43 8.51
C VAL A 94 -1.82 -10.20 9.38
N GLY A 95 -2.32 -9.09 8.90
CA GLY A 95 -2.39 -7.88 9.68
C GLY A 95 -3.27 -6.82 9.04
N CYS A 96 -3.37 -5.68 9.74
CA CYS A 96 -4.06 -4.51 9.25
C CYS A 96 -3.09 -3.32 9.31
N TYR A 97 -3.17 -2.45 8.31
CA TYR A 97 -2.51 -1.16 8.28
C TYR A 97 -3.58 -0.07 8.28
N ARG A 98 -3.60 0.76 9.33
CA ARG A 98 -4.45 1.95 9.40
C ARG A 98 -3.67 3.15 8.87
N ILE A 99 -4.27 3.87 7.94
CA ILE A 99 -3.69 5.08 7.38
C ILE A 99 -3.80 6.20 8.42
N PRO A 100 -2.67 6.79 8.85
CA PRO A 100 -2.71 7.90 9.79
C PRO A 100 -3.44 9.10 9.16
N GLY A 101 -4.30 9.77 9.93
CA GLY A 101 -4.97 11.01 9.52
C GLY A 101 -6.25 10.87 8.70
N VAL A 102 -6.72 9.65 8.36
CA VAL A 102 -8.03 9.45 7.68
C VAL A 102 -9.21 9.45 8.67
N GLY A 103 -8.94 9.47 9.98
CA GLY A 103 -9.93 9.63 11.04
C GLY A 103 -9.51 10.69 12.04
N GLY A 104 -10.09 11.89 11.95
CA GLY A 104 -9.84 12.97 12.90
C GLY A 104 -10.06 14.35 12.31
N ILE A 105 -11.29 14.66 11.90
CA ILE A 105 -11.76 16.02 12.17
C ILE A 105 -11.90 16.03 13.69
N GLU A 106 -10.95 16.65 14.39
CA GLU A 106 -11.19 17.00 15.78
C GLU A 106 -12.40 17.92 15.78
N ASP A 107 -13.47 17.42 16.38
CA ASP A 107 -14.71 18.12 16.70
C ASP A 107 -14.35 19.46 17.31
N GLY A 108 -14.52 20.52 16.52
CA GLY A 108 -14.58 21.87 17.07
C GLY A 108 -15.77 21.93 18.01
N ARG A 109 -15.49 21.85 19.31
CA ARG A 109 -16.43 22.23 20.35
C ARG A 109 -15.83 23.23 21.32
N ASP A 110 -16.44 24.41 21.22
CA ASP A 110 -16.60 25.53 22.16
C ASP A 110 -15.36 26.33 22.59
#